data_AF-A0A523TFE5-F1
#
_entry.id   AF-A0A523TFE5-F1
#
_cell.length_a   1.000
_cell.length_b   1.000
_cell.length_c   1.000
_cell.angle_alpha   90.00
_cell.angle_beta   90.00
_cell.angle_gamma   90.00
#
_symmetry.space_group_name_H-M   'P 1'
#
loop_
_entity.id
_entity.type
_entity.pdbx_description
1 polymer ?
#
loop_
_entity_poly.entity_id
_entity_poly.type
_entity_poly.pdbx_seq_one_letter_code
_entity_poly.pdbx_strand_id
1 'polypeptide(L)'
;MESGVEFRKVDSQGRLILPVDWRETEIGEDKELCIIKRKGYLKIIPKRRVDLTKNFDTADIGVDSISNWNDFQKKFIEAHK
;
A
#
# COMPACT_ATOMS: atom_id res chain seq x y z
N MET A 1 -18.87 -12.11 3.53
CA MET A 1 -19.10 -11.45 2.24
C MET A 1 -19.65 -12.50 1.29
N GLU A 2 -20.83 -12.27 0.73
CA GLU A 2 -21.40 -13.17 -0.28
C GLU A 2 -20.76 -12.82 -1.64
N SER A 3 -20.14 -13.80 -2.29
CA SER A 3 -19.51 -13.58 -3.59
C SER A 3 -20.59 -13.52 -4.68
N GLY A 4 -20.76 -12.37 -5.33
CA GLY A 4 -21.80 -12.16 -6.34
C GLY A 4 -21.57 -10.94 -7.23
N VAL A 5 -22.44 -10.76 -8.23
CA VAL A 5 -22.44 -9.61 -9.15
C VAL A 5 -23.64 -8.73 -8.83
N GLU A 6 -23.39 -7.45 -8.52
CA GLU A 6 -24.43 -6.45 -8.34
C GLU A 6 -24.38 -5.39 -9.44
N PHE A 7 -25.55 -4.97 -9.92
CA PHE A 7 -25.67 -3.81 -10.81
C PHE A 7 -26.03 -2.57 -9.99
N ARG A 8 -25.18 -1.55 -10.05
CA ARG A 8 -25.42 -0.25 -9.40
C ARG A 8 -25.37 0.87 -10.42
N LYS A 9 -26.27 1.85 -10.27
CA LYS A 9 -26.24 3.07 -11.07
C LYS A 9 -25.15 4.00 -10.55
N VAL A 10 -24.49 4.67 -11.49
CA VAL A 10 -23.63 5.81 -11.18
C VAL A 10 -24.54 7.02 -10.96
N ASP A 11 -24.27 7.79 -9.91
CA ASP A 11 -25.06 8.98 -9.62
C ASP A 11 -24.77 10.12 -10.60
N SER A 12 -25.54 11.22 -10.50
CA SER A 12 -25.39 12.39 -11.36
C SER A 12 -24.04 13.08 -11.27
N GLN A 13 -23.27 12.82 -10.21
CA GLN A 13 -21.93 13.37 -10.00
C GLN A 13 -20.82 12.40 -10.46
N GLY A 14 -21.18 11.24 -11.03
CA GLY A 14 -20.21 10.23 -11.46
C GLY A 14 -19.70 9.32 -10.35
N ARG A 15 -20.34 9.29 -9.16
CA ARG A 15 -19.91 8.47 -8.02
C ARG A 15 -20.55 7.09 -8.06
N LEU A 16 -19.79 6.09 -7.59
CA LEU A 16 -20.25 4.73 -7.36
C LEU A 16 -20.37 4.48 -5.85
N ILE A 17 -21.56 4.07 -5.39
CA ILE A 17 -21.78 3.70 -4.00
C ILE A 17 -21.34 2.24 -3.80
N LEU A 18 -20.28 2.04 -3.03
CA LEU A 18 -19.77 0.71 -2.71
C LEU A 18 -20.72 -0.04 -1.75
N PRO A 19 -20.80 -1.38 -1.85
CA PRO A 19 -21.55 -2.21 -0.90
C PRO A 19 -21.09 -1.99 0.55
N VAL A 20 -22.04 -1.97 1.49
CA VAL A 20 -21.77 -1.65 2.91
C VAL A 20 -20.86 -2.69 3.54
N ASP A 21 -21.18 -3.96 3.33
CA ASP A 21 -20.40 -5.11 3.78
C ASP A 21 -18.95 -5.05 3.25
N TRP A 22 -18.77 -4.73 1.97
CA TRP A 22 -17.44 -4.60 1.36
C TRP A 22 -16.64 -3.44 1.97
N ARG A 23 -17.29 -2.31 2.26
CA ARG A 23 -16.61 -1.18 2.93
C ARG A 23 -16.11 -1.57 4.32
N GLU A 24 -16.92 -2.33 5.07
CA GLU A 24 -16.58 -2.76 6.43
C GLU A 24 -15.47 -3.81 6.44
N THR A 25 -15.48 -4.77 5.49
CA THR A 25 -14.51 -5.87 5.50
C THR A 25 -13.21 -5.56 4.76
N GLU A 26 -13.24 -4.78 3.68
CA GLU A 26 -12.09 -4.65 2.77
C GLU A 26 -11.37 -3.30 2.84
N ILE A 27 -12.08 -2.20 3.13
CA ILE A 27 -11.49 -0.85 3.10
C ILE A 27 -10.85 -0.48 4.43
N GLY A 28 -11.40 -0.95 5.55
CA GLY A 28 -10.92 -0.59 6.89
C GLY A 28 -10.98 0.91 7.17
N GLU A 29 -10.12 1.38 8.08
CA GLU A 29 -10.14 2.77 8.57
C GLU A 29 -9.55 3.79 7.58
N ASP A 30 -8.56 3.36 6.78
CA ASP A 30 -7.79 4.26 5.91
C ASP A 30 -8.63 4.83 4.75
N LYS A 31 -9.77 4.20 4.41
CA LYS A 31 -10.75 4.71 3.42
C LYS A 31 -10.17 5.06 2.02
N GLU A 32 -8.99 4.54 1.71
CA GLU A 32 -8.31 4.78 0.43
C GLU A 32 -8.46 3.61 -0.54
N LEU A 33 -8.67 3.93 -1.81
CA LEU A 33 -8.84 2.95 -2.88
C LEU A 33 -7.89 3.25 -4.04
N CYS A 34 -7.30 2.21 -4.60
CA CYS A 34 -6.61 2.25 -5.88
C CYS A 34 -7.63 1.99 -7.00
N ILE A 35 -7.69 2.90 -7.98
CA ILE A 35 -8.51 2.75 -9.20
C ILE A 35 -7.59 2.58 -10.39
N ILE A 36 -7.59 1.38 -10.98
CA ILE A 36 -6.82 1.08 -12.19
C ILE A 36 -7.76 1.20 -13.40
N LYS A 37 -7.43 2.13 -14.30
CA LYS A 37 -8.18 2.35 -15.54
C LYS A 37 -7.67 1.45 -16.65
N ARG A 38 -8.57 0.69 -17.29
CA ARG A 38 -8.29 -0.13 -18.48
C ARG A 38 -9.39 0.08 -19.51
N LYS A 39 -9.14 -0.30 -20.76
CA LYS A 39 -10.18 -0.25 -21.80
C LYS A 39 -11.30 -1.23 -21.41
N GLY A 40 -12.52 -0.72 -21.23
CA GLY A 40 -13.71 -1.52 -20.93
C GLY A 40 -13.96 -1.85 -19.46
N TYR A 41 -13.03 -1.58 -18.54
CA TYR A 41 -13.27 -1.82 -17.11
C TYR A 41 -12.40 -0.95 -16.18
N LEU A 42 -12.90 -0.78 -14.96
CA LEU A 42 -12.15 -0.24 -13.82
C LEU A 42 -11.90 -1.36 -12.83
N LYS A 43 -10.68 -1.43 -12.29
CA LYS A 43 -10.39 -2.29 -11.13
C LYS A 43 -10.25 -1.42 -9.89
N ILE A 44 -11.06 -1.70 -8.88
CA ILE A 44 -11.06 -1.01 -7.59
C ILE A 44 -10.45 -1.97 -6.58
N ILE A 45 -9.41 -1.51 -5.88
CA ILE A 45 -8.68 -2.33 -4.90
C ILE A 45 -8.49 -1.48 -3.63
N PRO A 46 -8.80 -1.99 -2.43
CA PRO A 46 -8.46 -1.30 -1.19
C PRO A 46 -6.96 -1.06 -1.09
N LYS A 47 -6.57 0.15 -0.70
CA LYS A 47 -5.17 0.42 -0.38
C LYS A 47 -4.90 -0.15 1.01
N ARG A 48 -4.23 -1.29 1.06
CA ARG A 48 -3.72 -1.83 2.32
C ARG A 48 -2.53 -0.99 2.77
N ARG A 49 -2.55 -0.53 4.01
CA ARG A 49 -1.37 0.08 4.63
C ARG A 49 -0.24 -0.94 4.58
N VAL A 50 0.82 -0.59 3.87
CA VAL A 50 2.03 -1.42 3.89
C VAL A 50 2.66 -1.17 5.24
N ASP A 51 2.60 -2.17 6.11
CA ASP A 51 3.39 -2.16 7.33
C ASP A 51 4.87 -2.28 6.95
N LEU A 52 5.60 -1.18 7.09
CA LEU A 52 7.04 -1.09 6.86
C LEU A 52 7.84 -1.40 8.13
N THR A 53 7.19 -1.54 9.30
CA THR A 53 7.85 -1.85 10.57
C THR A 53 8.56 -3.20 10.50
N LYS A 54 8.04 -4.15 9.72
CA LYS A 54 8.72 -5.42 9.41
C LYS A 54 10.10 -5.28 8.75
N ASN A 55 10.42 -4.12 8.18
CA ASN A 55 11.71 -3.85 7.54
C ASN A 55 12.65 -3.04 8.45
N PHE A 56 12.20 -2.63 9.64
CA PHE A 56 13.03 -1.82 10.54
C PHE A 56 14.26 -2.62 10.99
N ASP A 57 14.07 -3.90 11.34
CA ASP A 57 15.16 -4.80 11.75
C ASP A 57 16.16 -5.08 10.61
N THR A 58 15.70 -5.05 9.35
CA THR A 58 16.60 -5.19 8.18
C THR A 58 17.40 -3.94 7.87
N ALA A 59 16.97 -2.80 8.40
CA ALA A 59 17.60 -1.49 8.17
C ALA A 59 18.30 -0.97 9.45
N ASP A 60 18.71 -1.87 10.35
CA ASP A 60 19.46 -1.53 11.56
C ASP A 60 20.93 -1.23 11.23
N ILE A 61 21.12 -0.20 10.42
CA ILE A 61 22.40 0.44 10.19
C ILE A 61 22.39 1.65 11.12
N GLY A 62 22.94 1.50 12.33
CA GLY A 62 22.93 2.54 13.35
C GLY A 62 23.23 3.91 12.74
N VAL A 63 22.28 4.85 12.86
CA VAL A 63 22.24 6.14 12.14
C VAL A 63 23.52 6.96 12.37
N ASP A 64 24.19 6.75 13.50
CA ASP A 64 25.47 7.37 13.87
C ASP A 64 26.63 7.00 12.92
N SER A 65 26.49 5.90 12.18
CA SER A 65 27.51 5.38 11.25
C SER A 65 27.56 6.10 9.91
N ILE A 66 26.51 6.86 9.55
CA ILE A 66 26.32 7.42 8.20
C ILE A 66 26.79 8.89 8.12
N SER A 67 27.29 9.46 9.22
CA SER A 67 27.82 10.83 9.27
C SER A 67 28.87 11.12 8.18
N ASN A 68 29.65 10.12 7.76
CA ASN A 68 30.48 10.16 6.55
C ASN A 68 30.24 8.92 5.67
N TRP A 69 29.60 9.14 4.51
CA TRP A 69 29.25 8.08 3.56
C TRP A 69 30.46 7.27 3.04
N ASN A 70 31.59 7.93 2.79
CA ASN A 70 32.77 7.25 2.25
C ASN A 70 33.39 6.27 3.26
N ASP A 71 33.49 6.69 4.52
CA ASP A 71 34.02 5.86 5.60
C ASP A 71 33.06 4.70 5.92
N PHE A 72 31.76 4.97 5.90
CA PHE A 72 30.72 3.96 6.04
C PHE A 72 30.82 2.89 4.94
N GLN A 73 30.83 3.31 3.67
CA GLN A 73 30.86 2.40 2.51
C GLN A 73 32.11 1.51 2.54
N LYS A 74 33.28 2.06 2.88
CA LYS A 74 34.51 1.29 3.00
C LYS A 74 34.41 0.20 4.08
N LYS A 75 33.96 0.56 5.28
CA LYS A 75 33.79 -0.40 6.40
C LYS A 75 32.74 -1.48 6.08
N PHE A 76 31.64 -1.09 5.44
CA PHE A 76 30.57 -2.03 5.07
C PHE A 76 31.06 -3.11 4.10
N ILE A 77 31.84 -2.72 3.07
CA ILE A 77 32.43 -3.64 2.10
C ILE A 77 33.49 -4.55 2.75
N GLU A 78 34.29 -4.01 3.68
CA GLU A 78 35.30 -4.78 4.42
C GLU A 78 34.66 -5.82 5.37
N ALA A 79 33.52 -5.50 5.99
CA ALA A 79 32.84 -6.40 6.94
C ALA A 79 32.04 -7.55 6.30
N HIS A 80 31.68 -7.43 5.02
CA HIS A 80 30.90 -8.44 4.26
C HIS A 80 31.74 -9.21 3.23
N LYS A 81 33.06 -9.25 3.45
CA LYS A 81 34.02 -10.03 2.66
C LYS A 81 34.31 -11.37 3.34
#